data_AF-A0A933GCS7-F1
#
_entry.id   AF-A0A933GCS7-F1
#
_cell.length_a   1.000
_cell.length_b   1.000
_cell.length_c   1.000
_cell.angle_alpha   90.00
_cell.angle_beta   90.00
_cell.angle_gamma   90.00
#
_symmetry.space_group_name_H-M   'P 1'
#
loop_
_entity.id
_entity.type
_entity.pdbx_description
1 polymer ?
#
loop_
_entity_poly.entity_id
_entity_poly.type
_entity_poly.pdbx_seq_one_letter_code
_entity_poly.pdbx_strand_id
1 'polypeptide(L)'
;MANVRPMRIPGRWREGYVLDYHTLGSTYIGDDEYGHPVFDTKGSEVGELLYRLKYRSDKAVLDELVDTAASFVRSWNPGATILVPVPPSRARTRRSDLCSGCLRRPGV
;
A
#
# COMPACT_ATOMS: atom_id res chain seq x y z
N MET A 1 13.32 -6.63 -2.69
CA MET A 1 13.16 -5.40 -1.89
C MET A 1 12.95 -4.29 -2.89
N ALA A 2 11.75 -3.74 -2.92
CA ALA A 2 11.38 -2.74 -3.91
C ALA A 2 12.10 -1.42 -3.64
N ASN A 3 12.48 -0.73 -4.70
CA ASN A 3 12.98 0.63 -4.63
C ASN A 3 11.84 1.57 -4.20
N VAL A 4 12.10 2.37 -3.18
CA VAL A 4 11.13 3.32 -2.61
C VAL A 4 11.74 4.71 -2.54
N ARG A 5 10.88 5.72 -2.74
CA ARG A 5 11.24 7.13 -2.60
C ARG A 5 10.39 7.78 -1.49
N PRO A 6 10.75 7.58 -0.20
CA PRO A 6 9.95 8.10 0.88
C PRO A 6 9.88 9.63 0.86
N MET A 7 8.67 10.17 0.92
CA MET A 7 8.42 11.61 0.93
C MET A 7 7.73 12.02 2.22
N ARG A 8 8.18 13.12 2.82
CA ARG A 8 7.54 13.67 4.02
C ARG A 8 6.30 14.48 3.64
N ILE A 9 5.22 14.29 4.39
CA ILE A 9 3.96 15.04 4.20
C ILE A 9 3.64 15.93 5.41
N PRO A 10 3.26 17.20 5.18
CA PRO A 10 2.80 18.08 6.24
C PRO A 10 1.39 17.71 6.71
N GLY A 11 1.08 17.95 7.99
CA GLY A 11 -0.26 17.74 8.54
C GLY A 11 -0.32 17.91 10.07
N ARG A 12 -1.49 17.61 10.66
CA ARG A 12 -1.73 17.68 12.12
C ARG A 12 -1.17 16.44 12.86
N TRP A 13 0.06 16.06 12.55
CA TRP A 13 0.80 14.95 13.14
C TRP A 13 2.25 15.39 13.35
N ARG A 14 2.96 14.71 14.26
CA ARG A 14 4.38 15.01 14.52
C ARG A 14 5.20 14.88 13.23
N GLU A 15 5.00 13.76 12.54
CA GLU A 15 5.71 13.40 11.32
C GLU A 15 4.82 12.47 10.49
N GLY A 16 4.87 12.59 9.15
CA GLY A 16 4.11 11.76 8.23
C GLY A 16 4.92 11.50 6.98
N TYR A 17 4.84 10.27 6.47
CA TYR A 17 5.61 9.82 5.32
C TYR A 17 4.74 9.02 4.34
N VAL A 18 5.02 9.20 3.06
CA VAL A 18 4.50 8.40 1.95
C VAL A 18 5.65 7.55 1.45
N LEU A 19 5.43 6.24 1.30
CA LEU A 19 6.48 5.31 0.90
C LEU A 19 6.88 5.50 -0.58
N ASP A 20 5.89 5.57 -1.47
CA ASP A 20 6.07 5.91 -2.89
C ASP A 20 4.73 6.29 -3.53
N TYR A 21 4.76 6.79 -4.76
CA TYR A 21 3.58 6.98 -5.60
C TYR A 21 3.05 5.64 -6.13
N HIS A 22 1.74 5.54 -6.32
CA HIS A 22 1.14 4.35 -6.95
C HIS A 22 1.40 4.30 -8.47
N THR A 23 1.43 5.48 -9.11
CA THR A 23 1.61 5.64 -10.55
C THR A 23 2.62 6.76 -10.79
N LEU A 24 3.66 6.49 -11.57
CA LEU A 24 4.70 7.45 -11.94
C LEU A 24 4.27 8.30 -13.14
N GLY A 25 3.48 7.73 -14.05
CA GLY A 25 2.97 8.44 -15.21
C GLY A 25 2.05 7.59 -16.07
N SER A 26 1.33 8.26 -16.96
CA SER A 26 0.47 7.65 -17.97
C SER A 26 0.78 8.31 -19.31
N THR A 27 1.34 7.56 -20.25
CA THR A 27 1.71 8.06 -21.58
C THR A 27 0.70 7.59 -22.60
N TYR A 28 0.16 8.52 -23.38
CA TYR A 28 -0.74 8.19 -24.48
C TYR A 28 0.03 7.50 -25.60
N ILE A 29 -0.42 6.31 -26.02
CA ILE A 29 0.24 5.51 -27.07
C ILE A 29 -0.45 5.69 -28.42
N GLY A 30 -1.76 5.98 -28.42
CA GLY A 30 -2.58 6.11 -29.61
C GLY A 30 -3.98 5.54 -29.38
N ASP A 31 -4.78 5.50 -30.43
CA ASP A 31 -6.11 4.89 -30.41
C ASP A 31 -6.02 3.42 -30.85
N ASP A 32 -6.82 2.54 -30.23
CA ASP A 32 -6.95 1.16 -30.68
C ASP A 32 -7.75 1.05 -31.98
N GLU A 33 -7.91 -0.18 -32.50
CA GLU A 33 -8.66 -0.46 -33.73
C GLU A 33 -10.15 -0.06 -33.66
N TYR A 34 -10.66 0.27 -32.47
CA TYR A 34 -12.03 0.70 -32.22
C TYR A 34 -12.12 2.20 -31.90
N GLY A 35 -11.01 2.94 -31.98
CA GLY A 35 -10.95 4.38 -31.72
C GLY A 35 -10.95 4.74 -30.24
N HIS A 36 -10.59 3.81 -29.35
CA HIS A 36 -10.43 4.09 -27.93
C HIS A 36 -8.99 4.47 -27.59
N PRO A 37 -8.79 5.55 -26.82
CA PRO A 37 -7.45 5.99 -26.45
C PRO A 37 -6.77 4.99 -25.50
N VAL A 38 -5.61 4.47 -25.90
CA VAL A 38 -4.78 3.55 -25.13
C VAL A 38 -3.66 4.31 -24.43
N PHE A 39 -3.48 4.02 -23.14
CA PHE A 39 -2.46 4.65 -22.29
C PHE A 39 -1.52 3.61 -21.69
N ASP A 40 -0.21 3.85 -21.78
CA ASP A 40 0.82 3.12 -21.03
C ASP A 40 0.91 3.72 -19.62
N THR A 41 0.39 3.01 -18.62
CA THR A 41 0.46 3.45 -17.22
C THR A 41 1.64 2.79 -16.54
N LYS A 42 2.65 3.58 -16.13
CA LYS A 42 3.82 3.09 -15.40
C LYS A 42 3.63 3.26 -13.90
N GLY A 43 3.51 2.14 -13.19
CA GLY A 43 3.54 2.09 -11.72
C GLY A 43 4.95 2.21 -11.16
N SER A 44 5.08 2.64 -9.90
CA SER A 44 6.32 2.39 -9.15
C SER A 44 6.41 0.90 -8.81
N GLU A 45 7.57 0.42 -8.37
CA GLU A 45 7.73 -0.98 -7.96
C GLU A 45 6.76 -1.34 -6.83
N VAL A 46 6.64 -0.49 -5.80
CA VAL A 46 5.64 -0.67 -4.74
C VAL A 46 4.21 -0.52 -5.26
N GLY A 47 3.98 0.38 -6.22
CA GLY A 47 2.69 0.56 -6.89
C GLY A 47 2.22 -0.71 -7.60
N GLU A 48 3.11 -1.39 -8.31
CA GLU A 48 2.84 -2.64 -9.02
C GLU A 48 2.60 -3.81 -8.04
N LEU A 49 3.40 -3.91 -6.97
CA LEU A 49 3.17 -4.89 -5.90
C LEU A 49 1.77 -4.70 -5.26
N LEU A 50 1.39 -3.44 -4.98
CA LEU A 50 0.05 -3.11 -4.49
C LEU A 50 -1.05 -3.42 -5.51
N TYR A 51 -0.80 -3.17 -6.80
CA TYR A 51 -1.75 -3.50 -7.87
C TYR A 51 -2.00 -5.01 -7.95
N ARG A 52 -0.94 -5.82 -7.96
CA ARG A 52 -1.01 -7.29 -7.91
C ARG A 52 -1.77 -7.79 -6.68
N LEU A 53 -1.48 -7.23 -5.51
CA LEU A 53 -2.20 -7.60 -4.28
C LEU A 53 -3.69 -7.23 -4.35
N LYS A 54 -4.02 -6.01 -4.82
CA LYS A 54 -5.39 -5.48 -4.80
C LYS A 54 -6.30 -6.11 -5.86
N TYR A 55 -5.79 -6.33 -7.07
CA TYR A 55 -6.60 -6.73 -8.23
C TYR A 55 -6.37 -8.17 -8.66
N ARG A 56 -5.19 -8.74 -8.38
CA ARG A 56 -4.87 -10.14 -8.72
C ARG A 56 -4.92 -11.09 -7.51
N SER A 57 -5.18 -10.56 -6.30
CA SER A 57 -5.17 -11.31 -5.03
C SER A 57 -3.90 -12.14 -4.82
N ASP A 58 -2.79 -11.70 -5.41
CA ASP A 58 -1.50 -12.36 -5.29
C ASP A 58 -0.95 -12.10 -3.89
N LYS A 59 -0.84 -13.14 -3.07
CA LYS A 59 -0.33 -13.03 -1.70
C LYS A 59 1.19 -13.14 -1.64
N ALA A 60 1.85 -13.64 -2.69
CA ALA A 60 3.30 -13.80 -2.71
C ALA A 60 4.03 -12.45 -2.66
N VAL A 61 3.39 -11.38 -3.14
CA VAL A 61 3.92 -10.01 -3.08
C VAL A 61 3.82 -9.37 -1.69
N LEU A 62 3.13 -10.00 -0.74
CA LEU A 62 2.91 -9.41 0.59
C LEU A 62 4.22 -9.32 1.37
N ASP A 63 5.04 -10.36 1.33
CA ASP A 63 6.31 -10.41 2.08
C ASP A 63 7.24 -9.29 1.63
N GLU A 64 7.41 -9.12 0.31
CA GLU A 64 8.24 -8.05 -0.23
C GLU A 64 7.73 -6.65 0.13
N LEU A 65 6.41 -6.45 0.11
CA LEU A 65 5.80 -5.18 0.48
C LEU A 65 5.98 -4.87 1.97
N VAL A 66 5.78 -5.87 2.83
CA VAL A 66 5.95 -5.74 4.28
C VAL A 66 7.41 -5.50 4.62
N ASP A 67 8.35 -6.22 4.02
CA ASP A 67 9.79 -6.03 4.26
C ASP A 67 10.26 -4.63 3.86
N THR A 68 9.81 -4.15 2.71
CA THR A 68 10.13 -2.81 2.23
C THR A 68 9.58 -1.73 3.19
N ALA A 69 8.32 -1.85 3.60
CA ALA A 69 7.71 -0.92 4.55
C ALA A 69 8.35 -0.98 5.94
N ALA A 70 8.63 -2.19 6.45
CA ALA A 70 9.23 -2.40 7.76
C ALA A 70 10.67 -1.88 7.81
N SER A 71 11.44 -2.03 6.73
CA SER A 71 12.77 -1.43 6.61
C SER A 71 12.71 0.09 6.75
N PHE A 72 11.78 0.74 6.05
CA PHE A 72 11.59 2.18 6.16
C PHE A 72 11.16 2.63 7.57
N VAL A 73 10.20 1.93 8.18
CA VAL A 73 9.74 2.26 9.55
C VAL A 73 10.87 2.07 10.57
N ARG A 74 11.71 1.05 10.41
CA ARG A 74 12.90 0.84 11.25
C ARG A 74 13.92 1.97 11.11
N SER A 75 14.18 2.45 9.89
CA SER A 75 15.09 3.59 9.68
C SER A 75 14.51 4.90 10.21
N TRP A 76 13.19 5.09 10.11
CA TRP A 76 12.51 6.27 10.62
C TRP A 76 12.44 6.28 12.15
N ASN A 77 12.25 5.12 12.77
CA ASN A 77 12.17 4.91 14.22
C ASN A 77 11.31 5.96 14.96
N PRO A 78 9.98 6.00 14.73
CA PRO A 78 9.10 6.96 15.37
C PRO A 78 8.92 6.74 16.89
N GLY A 79 9.49 5.67 17.47
CA GLY A 79 9.23 5.28 18.86
C GLY A 79 7.78 4.87 19.12
N ALA A 80 7.07 4.41 18.10
CA ALA A 80 5.67 4.00 18.20
C ALA A 80 5.54 2.58 18.77
N THR A 81 4.64 2.41 19.73
CA THR A 81 4.34 1.10 20.36
C THR A 81 3.08 0.44 19.80
N ILE A 82 2.19 1.23 19.18
CA ILE A 82 0.89 0.80 18.68
C ILE A 82 0.78 1.18 17.22
N LEU A 83 0.35 0.23 16.40
CA LEU A 83 -0.02 0.45 15.00
C LEU A 83 -1.54 0.38 14.89
N VAL A 84 -2.16 1.48 14.44
CA VAL A 84 -3.60 1.57 14.21
C VAL A 84 -3.86 1.55 12.71
N PRO A 85 -4.49 0.51 12.16
CA PRO A 85 -4.85 0.50 10.74
C PRO A 85 -5.96 1.53 10.48
N VAL A 86 -5.87 2.22 9.34
CA VAL A 86 -6.95 3.11 8.91
C VAL A 86 -8.20 2.26 8.65
N PRO A 87 -9.35 2.59 9.28
CA PRO A 87 -10.56 1.81 9.10
C PRO A 87 -10.99 1.87 7.62
N PRO A 88 -11.43 0.75 7.03
CA PRO A 88 -11.88 0.74 5.65
C PRO A 88 -13.17 1.54 5.50
N SER A 89 -13.25 2.40 4.48
CA SER A 89 -14.44 3.23 4.24
C SER A 89 -15.70 2.43 3.83
N ARG A 90 -15.52 1.19 3.37
CA ARG A 90 -16.61 0.23 3.13
C ARG A 90 -16.30 -1.06 3.87
N ALA A 91 -17.23 -1.51 4.70
CA ALA A 91 -17.21 -2.85 5.25
C ALA A 91 -17.34 -3.84 4.10
N ARG A 92 -16.21 -4.40 3.66
CA ARG A 92 -16.22 -5.50 2.72
C ARG A 92 -16.32 -6.77 3.56
N THR A 93 -17.28 -7.63 3.25
CA THR A 93 -17.17 -9.06 3.57
C THR A 93 -15.93 -9.57 2.87
N ARG A 94 -14.78 -9.49 3.53
CA ARG A 94 -13.63 -10.29 3.13
C ARG A 94 -13.90 -11.66 3.74
N ARG A 95 -14.08 -12.66 2.88
CA ARG A 95 -13.85 -14.07 3.19
C ARG A 95 -12.41 -14.16 3.72
N SER A 96 -12.31 -14.05 5.06
CA SER A 96 -11.33 -14.61 6.01
C SER A 96 -9.84 -14.45 5.62
N ASP A 97 -8.88 -14.01 6.42
CA ASP A 97 -8.65 -14.02 7.86
C ASP A 97 -7.50 -13.05 8.10
N LEU A 98 -7.69 -11.96 8.85
CA LEU A 98 -6.56 -11.15 9.35
C LEU A 98 -7.00 -10.25 10.50
N CYS A 99 -7.85 -10.76 11.41
CA CYS A 99 -7.97 -10.24 12.77
C CYS A 99 -8.84 -11.15 13.66
N SER A 100 -8.41 -12.39 13.93
CA SER A 100 -9.06 -13.21 14.98
C SER A 100 -8.30 -13.18 16.32
N GLY A 101 -7.18 -12.44 16.42
CA GLY A 101 -6.34 -12.42 17.62
C GLY A 101 -6.57 -11.25 18.58
N CYS A 102 -7.13 -10.12 18.12
CA CYS A 102 -7.07 -8.87 18.89
C CYS A 102 -8.28 -8.59 19.79
N LEU A 103 -9.23 -9.53 19.94
CA LEU A 103 -10.41 -9.34 20.78
C LEU A 103 -10.59 -10.46 21.82
N ARG A 104 -9.59 -10.72 22.65
CA ARG A 104 -9.83 -11.24 24.00
C ARG A 104 -9.54 -10.13 25.00
N ARG A 105 -10.60 -9.45 25.43
CA ARG A 105 -10.58 -8.68 26.68
C ARG A 105 -10.28 -9.67 27.82
N PRO A 106 -9.29 -9.42 28.69
CA PRO A 106 -9.28 -10.09 29.98
C PRO A 106 -10.47 -9.57 30.78
N GLY A 107 -11.45 -10.44 30.99
CA GLY A 107 -12.53 -10.22 31.94
C GLY A 107 -11.97 -10.33 33.36
N VAL A 108 -12.42 -9.40 34.21
CA VAL A 108 -12.43 -9.48 35.67
C VAL A 108 -13.12 -10.75 36.13
#